data_AF-A0A1M6U3L8-F1
#
_entry.id   AF-A0A1M6U3L8-F1
#
_cell.length_a   1.000
_cell.length_b   1.000
_cell.length_c   1.000
_cell.angle_alpha   90.00
_cell.angle_beta   90.00
_cell.angle_gamma   90.00
#
_symmetry.space_group_name_H-M   'P 1'
#
loop_
_entity.id
_entity.type
_entity.pdbx_description
1 polymer ?
#
loop_
_entity_poly.entity_id
_entity_poly.type
_entity_poly.pdbx_seq_one_letter_code
_entity_poly.pdbx_strand_id
1 'polypeptide(L)'
;MKIALSRLSTKDLATLSQRIINTSEPGKYPVIDNHPLLTALKTKYADYDAVYTKMTFSGMGNDVATSDRERDLSFSTVKIFLNGYRKMSTLPNFQSAEELYQIFSQYGLDLDRLSYSSQTAQMKKLIEELEKPENTAKITALSLKDAFTDMKTKQTAFEEIFAVQAGANADLRNQKTASAIRKDLEKSLKALLGLITVMKDVADWKLFYAEINELVKAAKNSNLPDNPGNDNPPQ
;
A
#
# COMPACT_ATOMS: atom_id res chain seq x y z
N MET A 1 -29.45 9.51 -24.23
CA MET A 1 -28.54 9.41 -23.07
C MET A 1 -27.08 9.41 -23.56
N LYS A 2 -26.24 10.43 -23.30
CA LYS A 2 -24.83 10.48 -23.77
C LYS A 2 -23.89 10.60 -22.57
N ILE A 3 -23.01 9.65 -22.27
CA ILE A 3 -22.01 9.77 -21.17
C ILE A 3 -20.66 9.19 -21.62
N ALA A 4 -19.56 9.82 -21.19
CA ALA A 4 -18.21 9.29 -21.37
C ALA A 4 -17.83 8.45 -20.14
N LEU A 5 -18.15 7.15 -20.15
CA LEU A 5 -17.91 6.24 -19.02
C LEU A 5 -16.42 6.18 -18.62
N SER A 6 -15.52 6.33 -19.58
CA SER A 6 -14.07 6.38 -19.35
C SER A 6 -13.60 7.58 -18.51
N ARG A 7 -14.42 8.63 -18.36
CA ARG A 7 -14.12 9.80 -17.53
C ARG A 7 -14.58 9.66 -16.09
N LEU A 8 -15.40 8.66 -15.78
CA LEU A 8 -15.85 8.41 -14.40
C LEU A 8 -14.69 7.86 -13.57
N SER A 9 -14.61 8.23 -12.30
CA SER A 9 -13.68 7.55 -11.39
C SER A 9 -14.01 6.05 -11.28
N THR A 10 -13.09 5.28 -10.69
CA THR A 10 -13.33 3.86 -10.41
C THR A 10 -14.59 3.66 -9.55
N LYS A 11 -14.81 4.53 -8.56
CA LYS A 11 -15.95 4.50 -7.64
C LYS A 11 -17.25 5.00 -8.29
N ASP A 12 -17.18 6.05 -9.09
CA ASP A 12 -18.36 6.58 -9.81
C ASP A 12 -18.89 5.58 -10.84
N LEU A 13 -18.00 4.88 -11.55
CA LEU A 13 -18.40 3.83 -12.48
C LEU A 13 -19.10 2.67 -11.75
N ALA A 14 -18.59 2.24 -10.59
CA ALA A 14 -19.27 1.23 -9.76
C ALA A 14 -20.64 1.75 -9.31
N THR A 15 -20.70 2.95 -8.76
CA THR A 15 -21.93 3.54 -8.20
C THR A 15 -23.00 3.71 -9.27
N LEU A 16 -22.65 4.21 -10.46
CA LEU A 16 -23.58 4.32 -11.58
C LEU A 16 -24.11 2.93 -12.01
N SER A 17 -23.22 1.95 -12.12
CA SER A 17 -23.58 0.58 -12.52
C SER A 17 -24.55 -0.05 -11.50
N GLN A 18 -24.26 0.05 -10.21
CA GLN A 18 -25.12 -0.45 -9.13
C GLN A 18 -26.49 0.22 -9.14
N ARG A 19 -26.54 1.55 -9.25
CA ARG A 19 -27.82 2.30 -9.28
C ARG A 19 -28.68 1.88 -10.46
N ILE A 20 -28.08 1.69 -11.64
CA ILE A 20 -28.79 1.20 -12.83
C ILE A 20 -29.29 -0.23 -12.62
N ILE A 21 -28.48 -1.12 -12.03
CA ILE A 21 -28.89 -2.49 -11.70
C ILE A 21 -30.09 -2.47 -10.74
N ASN A 22 -30.04 -1.65 -9.69
CA ASN A 22 -31.11 -1.56 -8.68
C ASN A 22 -32.39 -0.98 -9.26
N THR A 23 -32.31 0.07 -10.09
CA THR A 23 -33.48 0.62 -10.81
C THR A 23 -34.07 -0.38 -11.82
N SER A 24 -33.27 -1.37 -12.25
CA SER A 24 -33.70 -2.45 -13.15
C SER A 24 -34.10 -3.73 -12.41
N GLU A 25 -34.39 -3.66 -11.11
CA GLU A 25 -34.88 -4.81 -10.35
C GLU A 25 -36.21 -5.34 -10.91
N PRO A 26 -36.44 -6.67 -10.87
CA PRO A 26 -37.64 -7.28 -11.42
C PRO A 26 -38.93 -6.68 -10.85
N GLY A 27 -39.92 -6.46 -11.71
CA GLY A 27 -41.25 -6.02 -11.32
C GLY A 27 -41.45 -4.50 -11.27
N LYS A 28 -40.39 -3.68 -11.27
CA LYS A 28 -40.54 -2.22 -11.44
C LYS A 28 -40.80 -1.84 -12.91
N TYR A 29 -40.08 -2.48 -13.82
CA TYR A 29 -40.18 -2.25 -15.27
C TYR A 29 -40.16 -3.58 -16.02
N PRO A 30 -41.32 -4.18 -16.34
CA PRO A 30 -41.40 -5.50 -17.00
C PRO A 30 -40.59 -5.61 -18.29
N VAL A 31 -40.37 -4.49 -18.99
CA VAL A 31 -39.61 -4.41 -20.23
C VAL A 31 -38.13 -4.79 -20.11
N ILE A 32 -37.56 -4.75 -18.90
CA ILE A 32 -36.15 -5.10 -18.65
C ILE A 32 -35.98 -6.36 -17.80
N ASP A 33 -37.09 -6.96 -17.36
CA ASP A 33 -37.07 -8.18 -16.57
C ASP A 33 -36.33 -9.29 -17.32
N ASN A 34 -35.35 -9.90 -16.65
CA ASN A 34 -34.50 -10.98 -17.17
C ASN A 34 -33.79 -10.65 -18.51
N HIS A 35 -33.63 -9.38 -18.87
CA HIS A 35 -33.02 -9.01 -20.14
C HIS A 35 -31.52 -9.41 -20.17
N PRO A 36 -31.01 -10.06 -21.25
CA PRO A 36 -29.63 -10.55 -21.30
C PRO A 36 -28.56 -9.49 -21.04
N LEU A 37 -28.78 -8.25 -21.49
CA LEU A 37 -27.86 -7.13 -21.23
C LEU A 37 -27.81 -6.73 -19.74
N LEU A 38 -28.93 -6.83 -19.02
CA LEU A 38 -28.96 -6.58 -17.58
C LEU A 38 -28.23 -7.69 -16.83
N THR A 39 -28.44 -8.95 -17.22
CA THR A 39 -27.70 -10.10 -16.67
C THR A 39 -26.19 -9.95 -16.89
N ALA A 40 -25.76 -9.59 -18.11
CA ALA A 40 -24.36 -9.37 -18.41
C ALA A 40 -23.74 -8.20 -17.61
N LEU A 41 -24.51 -7.11 -17.40
CA LEU A 41 -24.09 -6.00 -16.55
C LEU A 41 -23.93 -6.46 -15.10
N LYS A 42 -24.89 -7.21 -14.54
CA LYS A 42 -24.81 -7.76 -13.17
C LYS A 42 -23.56 -8.62 -12.96
N THR A 43 -23.26 -9.52 -13.90
CA THR A 43 -22.05 -10.37 -13.83
C THR A 43 -20.78 -9.53 -13.82
N LYS A 44 -20.63 -8.59 -14.77
CA LYS A 44 -19.42 -7.74 -14.85
C LYS A 44 -19.31 -6.76 -13.69
N TYR A 45 -20.45 -6.31 -13.16
CA TYR A 45 -20.49 -5.49 -11.97
C TYR A 45 -20.03 -6.26 -10.74
N ALA A 46 -20.48 -7.50 -10.53
CA ALA A 46 -20.04 -8.32 -9.39
C ALA A 46 -18.51 -8.50 -9.36
N ASP A 47 -17.89 -8.78 -10.51
CA ASP A 47 -16.43 -8.86 -10.63
C ASP A 47 -15.74 -7.53 -10.26
N TYR A 48 -16.34 -6.40 -10.64
CA TYR A 48 -15.81 -5.06 -10.42
C TYR A 48 -16.01 -4.57 -8.98
N ASP A 49 -17.17 -4.88 -8.38
CA ASP A 49 -17.54 -4.58 -7.00
C ASP A 49 -16.55 -5.17 -6.00
N ALA A 50 -16.05 -6.38 -6.29
CA ALA A 50 -15.05 -7.05 -5.48
C ALA A 50 -13.68 -6.34 -5.43
N VAL A 51 -13.38 -5.41 -6.35
CA VAL A 51 -12.02 -4.86 -6.51
C VAL A 51 -11.93 -3.33 -6.67
N TYR A 52 -13.04 -2.60 -6.79
CA TYR A 52 -13.00 -1.15 -7.03
C TYR A 52 -12.54 -0.32 -5.82
N THR A 53 -12.60 -0.89 -4.62
CA THR A 53 -12.06 -0.32 -3.37
C THR A 53 -10.75 -0.97 -2.92
N LYS A 54 -10.22 -1.91 -3.70
CA LYS A 54 -9.00 -2.65 -3.38
C LYS A 54 -7.83 -1.70 -3.16
N MET A 55 -7.12 -1.87 -2.05
CA MET A 55 -5.90 -1.15 -1.76
C MET A 55 -4.76 -1.58 -2.70
N THR A 56 -3.93 -0.64 -3.14
CA THR A 56 -2.75 -0.93 -3.97
C THR A 56 -1.52 -1.32 -3.15
N PHE A 57 -1.52 -0.97 -1.86
CA PHE A 57 -0.45 -1.23 -0.90
C PHE A 57 -1.05 -1.68 0.44
N SER A 58 -0.26 -2.40 1.24
CA SER A 58 -0.69 -2.94 2.54
C SER A 58 -0.94 -1.87 3.61
N GLY A 59 -0.50 -0.63 3.40
CA GLY A 59 -0.59 0.46 4.39
C GLY A 59 0.53 0.43 5.44
N MET A 60 1.37 -0.61 5.48
CA MET A 60 2.42 -0.79 6.50
C MET A 60 3.66 0.12 6.30
N GLY A 61 3.58 1.13 5.45
CA GLY A 61 4.72 2.00 5.12
C GLY A 61 5.28 2.71 6.35
N ASN A 62 4.39 3.23 7.20
CA ASN A 62 4.77 3.94 8.42
C ASN A 62 5.40 3.02 9.46
N ASP A 63 4.92 1.78 9.58
CA ASP A 63 5.46 0.83 10.55
C ASP A 63 6.87 0.38 10.15
N VAL A 64 7.09 0.09 8.86
CA VAL A 64 8.42 -0.22 8.32
C VAL A 64 9.38 0.95 8.53
N ALA A 65 8.96 2.17 8.22
CA ALA A 65 9.78 3.37 8.42
C ALA A 65 10.07 3.66 9.90
N THR A 66 9.15 3.32 10.81
CA THR A 66 9.37 3.46 12.26
C THR A 66 10.38 2.45 12.76
N SER A 67 10.23 1.17 12.39
CA SER A 67 11.17 0.11 12.73
C SER A 67 12.59 0.38 12.19
N ASP A 68 12.67 0.94 10.98
CA ASP A 68 13.91 1.40 10.36
C ASP A 68 14.62 2.49 11.18
N ARG A 69 13.88 3.52 11.60
CA ARG A 69 14.43 4.60 12.45
C ARG A 69 14.94 4.07 13.79
N GLU A 70 14.23 3.12 14.40
CA GLU A 70 14.67 2.51 15.66
C GLU A 70 15.97 1.73 15.48
N ARG A 71 16.10 0.98 14.38
CA ARG A 71 17.33 0.31 13.97
C ARG A 71 18.47 1.30 13.75
N ASP A 72 18.23 2.40 13.04
CA ASP A 72 19.24 3.43 12.79
C ASP A 72 19.74 4.07 14.08
N LEU A 73 18.82 4.33 15.00
CA LEU A 73 19.12 4.91 16.30
C LEU A 73 19.98 3.99 17.16
N SER A 74 19.67 2.69 17.22
CA SER A 74 20.45 1.74 18.02
C SER A 74 21.86 1.57 17.48
N PHE A 75 22.02 1.42 16.15
CA PHE A 75 23.33 1.41 15.50
C PHE A 75 24.12 2.68 15.78
N SER A 76 23.50 3.84 15.56
CA SER A 76 24.15 5.14 15.72
C SER A 76 24.59 5.39 17.16
N THR A 77 23.79 4.96 18.14
CA THR A 77 24.11 5.12 19.56
C THR A 77 25.37 4.34 19.95
N VAL A 78 25.48 3.08 19.53
CA VAL A 78 26.68 2.26 19.79
C VAL A 78 27.89 2.84 19.05
N LYS A 79 27.74 3.24 17.79
CA LYS A 79 28.78 3.89 16.98
C LYS A 79 29.32 5.15 17.65
N ILE A 80 28.43 6.03 18.13
CA ILE A 80 28.80 7.28 18.80
C ILE A 80 29.51 7.00 20.12
N PHE A 81 29.00 6.05 20.91
CA PHE A 81 29.66 5.64 22.16
C PHE A 81 31.10 5.18 21.90
N LEU A 82 31.30 4.25 20.96
CA LEU A 82 32.63 3.72 20.63
C LEU A 82 33.58 4.84 20.14
N ASN A 83 33.08 5.73 19.28
CA ASN A 83 33.86 6.86 18.77
C ASN A 83 34.30 7.85 19.87
N GLY A 84 33.45 8.06 20.87
CA GLY A 84 33.77 8.90 22.03
C GLY A 84 34.73 8.19 22.97
N TYR A 85 34.42 6.96 23.36
CA TYR A 85 35.14 6.20 24.38
C TYR A 85 36.58 5.88 23.96
N ARG A 86 36.82 5.54 22.68
CA ARG A 86 38.17 5.26 22.16
C ARG A 86 39.16 6.42 22.31
N LYS A 87 38.67 7.66 22.48
CA LYS A 87 39.49 8.86 22.66
C LYS A 87 39.87 9.13 24.12
N MET A 88 39.32 8.36 25.07
CA MET A 88 39.53 8.54 26.50
C MET A 88 40.69 7.66 26.97
N SER A 89 41.92 7.97 26.59
CA SER A 89 43.10 7.12 26.84
C SER A 89 43.44 6.87 28.31
N THR A 90 42.84 7.63 29.24
CA THR A 90 42.97 7.44 30.68
C THR A 90 41.94 6.47 31.27
N LEU A 91 40.90 6.10 30.51
CA LEU A 91 39.87 5.16 30.94
C LEU A 91 40.29 3.71 30.64
N PRO A 92 39.86 2.73 31.47
CA PRO A 92 40.08 1.33 31.18
C PRO A 92 39.42 0.93 29.86
N ASN A 93 39.97 -0.06 29.17
CA ASN A 93 39.36 -0.64 27.96
C ASN A 93 39.18 0.32 26.78
N PHE A 94 39.80 1.52 26.77
CA PHE A 94 39.69 2.44 25.63
C PHE A 94 40.16 1.79 24.30
N GLN A 95 41.19 0.94 24.36
CA GLN A 95 41.69 0.19 23.21
C GLN A 95 40.65 -0.82 22.69
N SER A 96 39.87 -1.45 23.57
CA SER A 96 38.75 -2.31 23.19
C SER A 96 37.69 -1.52 22.42
N ALA A 97 37.44 -0.26 22.82
CA ALA A 97 36.51 0.61 22.09
C ALA A 97 37.06 1.02 20.72
N GLU A 98 38.37 1.28 20.60
CA GLU A 98 39.04 1.53 19.31
C GLU A 98 38.89 0.33 18.38
N GLU A 99 39.19 -0.88 18.85
CA GLU A 99 39.10 -2.09 18.05
C GLU A 99 37.67 -2.37 17.57
N LEU A 100 36.67 -2.22 18.44
CA LEU A 100 35.27 -2.35 18.04
C LEU A 100 34.85 -1.22 17.07
N TYR A 101 35.35 0.00 17.25
CA TYR A 101 35.06 1.10 16.32
C TYR A 101 35.65 0.83 14.93
N GLN A 102 36.83 0.21 14.84
CA GLN A 102 37.42 -0.19 13.56
C GLN A 102 36.58 -1.24 12.85
N ILE A 103 35.95 -2.18 13.58
CA ILE A 103 34.97 -3.10 13.01
C ILE A 103 33.79 -2.32 12.40
N PHE A 104 33.21 -1.35 13.13
CA PHE A 104 32.16 -0.49 12.57
C PHE A 104 32.64 0.26 11.31
N SER A 105 33.88 0.74 11.30
CA SER A 105 34.47 1.41 10.14
C SER A 105 34.63 0.48 8.93
N GLN A 106 34.93 -0.80 9.14
CA GLN A 106 35.08 -1.79 8.07
C GLN A 106 33.76 -2.08 7.36
N TYR A 107 32.64 -2.14 8.09
CA TYR A 107 31.31 -2.39 7.53
C TYR A 107 30.61 -1.10 7.07
N GLY A 108 31.03 0.06 7.58
CA GLY A 108 30.56 1.37 7.17
C GLY A 108 30.07 2.20 8.35
N LEU A 109 30.56 3.43 8.46
CA LEU A 109 30.11 4.35 9.51
C LEU A 109 28.77 5.02 9.20
N ASP A 110 28.30 4.95 7.95
CA ASP A 110 27.05 5.55 7.47
C ASP A 110 26.00 4.48 7.10
N LEU A 111 25.99 3.33 7.79
CA LEU A 111 25.03 2.26 7.53
C LEU A 111 23.57 2.72 7.67
N ASP A 112 23.32 3.63 8.60
CA ASP A 112 22.02 4.29 8.86
C ASP A 112 21.53 5.20 7.71
N ARG A 113 22.31 5.32 6.62
CA ARG A 113 21.97 6.13 5.44
C ARG A 113 21.83 5.30 4.17
N LEU A 114 22.02 3.99 4.27
CA LEU A 114 21.91 3.09 3.14
C LEU A 114 20.46 2.75 2.83
N SER A 115 20.21 2.19 1.64
CA SER A 115 18.93 1.56 1.36
C SER A 115 18.69 0.38 2.30
N TYR A 116 17.43 0.06 2.57
CA TYR A 116 17.02 -1.05 3.44
C TYR A 116 17.77 -2.37 3.16
N SER A 117 17.87 -2.75 1.88
CA SER A 117 18.56 -3.97 1.47
C SER A 117 20.06 -3.91 1.77
N SER A 118 20.71 -2.79 1.47
CA SER A 118 22.15 -2.62 1.67
C SER A 118 22.49 -2.53 3.15
N GLN A 119 21.70 -1.79 3.93
CA GLN A 119 21.86 -1.68 5.37
C GLN A 119 21.67 -3.04 6.03
N THR A 120 20.62 -3.79 5.71
CA THR A 120 20.39 -5.14 6.25
C THR A 120 21.55 -6.07 5.94
N ALA A 121 22.05 -6.08 4.70
CA ALA A 121 23.19 -6.93 4.33
C ALA A 121 24.45 -6.62 5.17
N GLN A 122 24.77 -5.35 5.34
CA GLN A 122 25.93 -4.93 6.11
C GLN A 122 25.73 -5.12 7.62
N MET A 123 24.55 -4.80 8.16
CA MET A 123 24.23 -4.96 9.58
C MET A 123 24.34 -6.41 10.02
N LYS A 124 23.88 -7.36 9.21
CA LYS A 124 24.07 -8.80 9.48
C LYS A 124 25.54 -9.16 9.61
N LYS A 125 26.38 -8.71 8.68
CA LYS A 125 27.82 -9.01 8.72
C LYS A 125 28.54 -8.31 9.86
N LEU A 126 28.15 -7.09 10.20
CA LEU A 126 28.62 -6.40 11.39
C LEU A 126 28.25 -7.18 12.66
N ILE A 127 26.99 -7.62 12.78
CA ILE A 127 26.54 -8.41 13.93
C ILE A 127 27.31 -9.73 14.03
N GLU A 128 27.45 -10.49 12.94
CA GLU A 128 28.24 -11.73 12.90
C GLU A 128 29.69 -11.50 13.39
N GLU A 129 30.33 -10.41 12.98
CA GLU A 129 31.69 -10.06 13.43
C GLU A 129 31.73 -9.70 14.92
N LEU A 130 30.76 -8.92 15.41
CA LEU A 130 30.66 -8.52 16.81
C LEU A 130 30.33 -9.71 17.74
N GLU A 131 29.69 -10.76 17.22
CA GLU A 131 29.39 -11.99 17.96
C GLU A 131 30.58 -12.93 18.13
N LYS A 132 31.72 -12.66 17.49
CA LYS A 132 32.93 -13.45 17.71
C LYS A 132 33.38 -13.38 19.19
N PRO A 133 33.94 -14.46 19.77
CA PRO A 133 34.30 -14.51 21.19
C PRO A 133 35.18 -13.35 21.67
N GLU A 134 36.15 -12.94 20.86
CA GLU A 134 37.05 -11.83 21.14
C GLU A 134 36.32 -10.47 21.20
N ASN A 135 35.31 -10.27 20.36
CA ASN A 135 34.57 -9.01 20.29
C ASN A 135 33.47 -8.95 21.34
N THR A 136 32.81 -10.08 21.62
CA THR A 136 31.86 -10.19 22.74
C THR A 136 32.53 -9.97 24.10
N ALA A 137 33.78 -10.40 24.29
CA ALA A 137 34.57 -10.06 25.47
C ALA A 137 34.80 -8.55 25.61
N LYS A 138 35.11 -7.85 24.51
CA LYS A 138 35.27 -6.38 24.48
C LYS A 138 33.96 -5.65 24.76
N ILE A 139 32.86 -6.09 24.14
CA ILE A 139 31.50 -5.58 24.39
C ILE A 139 31.14 -5.72 25.88
N THR A 140 31.51 -6.85 26.49
CA THR A 140 31.33 -7.08 27.93
C THR A 140 32.16 -6.13 28.78
N ALA A 141 33.44 -5.96 28.44
CA ALA A 141 34.37 -5.10 29.17
C ALA A 141 33.98 -3.60 29.12
N LEU A 142 33.21 -3.21 28.11
CA LEU A 142 32.66 -1.85 27.93
C LEU A 142 31.21 -1.72 28.43
N SER A 143 30.63 -2.76 29.05
CA SER A 143 29.23 -2.78 29.51
C SER A 143 28.20 -2.52 28.40
N LEU A 144 28.49 -2.97 27.17
CA LEU A 144 27.64 -2.74 25.98
C LEU A 144 26.73 -3.92 25.64
N LYS A 145 26.64 -4.97 26.47
CA LYS A 145 25.86 -6.18 26.18
C LYS A 145 24.40 -5.90 25.81
N ASP A 146 23.74 -5.05 26.60
CA ASP A 146 22.32 -4.75 26.41
C ASP A 146 22.12 -3.89 25.16
N ALA A 147 22.98 -2.90 24.93
CA ALA A 147 22.94 -2.07 23.72
C ALA A 147 23.20 -2.89 22.45
N PHE A 148 24.13 -3.84 22.49
CA PHE A 148 24.37 -4.76 21.38
C PHE A 148 23.18 -5.69 21.13
N THR A 149 22.57 -6.21 22.20
CA THR A 149 21.37 -7.06 22.11
C THR A 149 20.20 -6.27 21.52
N ASP A 150 19.97 -5.04 21.97
CA ASP A 150 18.94 -4.13 21.43
C ASP A 150 19.15 -3.85 19.93
N MET A 151 20.40 -3.59 19.51
CA MET A 151 20.73 -3.41 18.10
C MET A 151 20.37 -4.64 17.25
N LYS A 152 20.70 -5.85 17.74
CA LYS A 152 20.32 -7.11 17.07
C LYS A 152 18.81 -7.29 16.99
N THR A 153 18.10 -7.09 18.10
CA THR A 153 16.65 -7.21 18.15
C THR A 153 15.97 -6.27 17.16
N LYS A 154 16.43 -5.01 17.07
CA LYS A 154 15.87 -4.03 16.13
C LYS A 154 16.18 -4.35 14.67
N GLN A 155 17.36 -4.92 14.38
CA GLN A 155 17.65 -5.44 13.04
C GLN A 155 16.68 -6.58 12.66
N THR A 156 16.45 -7.54 13.55
CA THR A 156 15.51 -8.64 13.32
C THR A 156 14.08 -8.13 13.15
N ALA A 157 13.63 -7.24 14.03
CA ALA A 157 12.28 -6.67 13.96
C ALA A 157 12.02 -5.93 12.63
N PHE A 158 13.03 -5.19 12.14
CA PHE A 158 12.95 -4.55 10.83
C PHE A 158 12.79 -5.56 9.70
N GLU A 159 13.58 -6.64 9.70
CA GLU A 159 13.47 -7.68 8.67
C GLU A 159 12.13 -8.39 8.67
N GLU A 160 11.60 -8.70 9.85
CA GLU A 160 10.29 -9.32 10.02
C GLU A 160 9.18 -8.42 9.44
N ILE A 161 9.12 -7.15 9.83
CA ILE A 161 8.07 -6.25 9.36
C ILE A 161 8.19 -5.94 7.87
N PHE A 162 9.42 -5.82 7.36
CA PHE A 162 9.67 -5.65 5.93
C PHE A 162 9.19 -6.89 5.13
N ALA A 163 9.45 -8.10 5.62
CA ALA A 163 8.99 -9.33 4.99
C ALA A 163 7.46 -9.45 5.00
N VAL A 164 6.80 -9.08 6.10
CA VAL A 164 5.33 -9.03 6.18
C VAL A 164 4.76 -8.03 5.18
N GLN A 165 5.32 -6.82 5.07
CA GLN A 165 4.90 -5.84 4.08
C GLN A 165 5.09 -6.35 2.65
N ALA A 166 6.22 -6.99 2.36
CA ALA A 166 6.50 -7.55 1.04
C ALA A 166 5.49 -8.64 0.67
N GLY A 167 5.17 -9.54 1.61
CA GLY A 167 4.14 -10.57 1.44
C GLY A 167 2.75 -9.98 1.18
N ALA A 168 2.31 -9.06 2.05
CA ALA A 168 1.01 -8.41 1.91
C ALA A 168 0.88 -7.65 0.57
N ASN A 169 1.94 -6.96 0.14
CA ASN A 169 1.96 -6.28 -1.15
C ASN A 169 1.97 -7.26 -2.34
N ALA A 170 2.62 -8.42 -2.21
CA ALA A 170 2.59 -9.46 -3.24
C ALA A 170 1.17 -10.04 -3.40
N ASP A 171 0.47 -10.30 -2.30
CA ASP A 171 -0.91 -10.78 -2.31
C ASP A 171 -1.86 -9.77 -2.98
N LEU A 172 -1.70 -8.48 -2.66
CA LEU A 172 -2.44 -7.42 -3.34
C LEU A 172 -2.13 -7.40 -4.85
N ARG A 173 -0.91 -7.68 -5.30
CA ARG A 173 -0.56 -7.70 -6.73
C ARG A 173 -1.13 -8.91 -7.47
N ASN A 174 -1.31 -10.04 -6.79
CA ASN A 174 -1.87 -11.26 -7.39
C ASN A 174 -3.38 -11.19 -7.64
N GLN A 175 -4.09 -10.31 -6.92
CA GLN A 175 -5.51 -10.09 -7.15
C GLN A 175 -5.76 -9.26 -8.41
N LYS A 176 -6.85 -9.56 -9.14
CA LYS A 176 -7.34 -8.70 -10.24
C LYS A 176 -7.53 -7.26 -9.75
N THR A 177 -7.37 -6.29 -10.66
CA THR A 177 -7.58 -4.86 -10.37
C THR A 177 -8.81 -4.37 -11.09
N ALA A 178 -9.49 -3.38 -10.51
CA ALA A 178 -10.62 -2.72 -11.17
C ALA A 178 -10.23 -2.19 -12.56
N SER A 179 -9.03 -1.61 -12.70
CA SER A 179 -8.49 -1.14 -13.97
C SER A 179 -8.40 -2.24 -15.04
N ALA A 180 -8.05 -3.47 -14.66
CA ALA A 180 -7.93 -4.60 -15.61
C ALA A 180 -9.29 -5.03 -16.17
N ILE A 181 -10.36 -4.97 -15.36
CA ILE A 181 -11.71 -5.40 -15.75
C ILE A 181 -12.66 -4.23 -16.07
N ARG A 182 -12.18 -3.00 -15.97
CA ARG A 182 -12.96 -1.78 -16.20
C ARG A 182 -13.61 -1.74 -17.59
N LYS A 183 -12.84 -2.09 -18.63
CA LYS A 183 -13.32 -2.05 -20.02
C LYS A 183 -14.50 -3.00 -20.24
N ASP A 184 -14.51 -4.14 -19.57
CA ASP A 184 -15.61 -5.10 -19.66
C ASP A 184 -16.90 -4.53 -19.06
N LEU A 185 -16.79 -3.90 -17.88
CA LEU A 185 -17.92 -3.24 -17.23
C LEU A 185 -18.44 -2.07 -18.09
N GLU A 186 -17.55 -1.21 -18.59
CA GLU A 186 -17.92 -0.09 -19.47
C GLU A 186 -18.65 -0.58 -20.73
N LYS A 187 -18.20 -1.69 -21.33
CA LYS A 187 -18.82 -2.28 -22.52
C LYS A 187 -20.23 -2.79 -22.21
N SER A 188 -20.42 -3.56 -21.13
CA SER A 188 -21.73 -4.06 -20.73
C SER A 188 -22.70 -2.92 -20.38
N LEU A 189 -22.22 -1.93 -19.63
CA LEU A 189 -23.01 -0.75 -19.27
C LEU A 189 -23.41 0.06 -20.50
N LYS A 190 -22.48 0.29 -21.42
CA LYS A 190 -22.75 1.01 -22.68
C LYS A 190 -23.79 0.28 -23.54
N ALA A 191 -23.73 -1.05 -23.60
CA ALA A 191 -24.71 -1.84 -24.34
C ALA A 191 -26.13 -1.68 -23.77
N LEU A 192 -26.29 -1.78 -22.45
CA LEU A 192 -27.59 -1.58 -21.78
C LEU A 192 -28.12 -0.15 -21.97
N LEU A 193 -27.28 0.86 -21.75
CA LEU A 193 -27.66 2.27 -21.97
C LEU A 193 -28.03 2.57 -23.43
N GLY A 194 -27.38 1.88 -24.37
CA GLY A 194 -27.68 1.93 -25.80
C GLY A 194 -29.11 1.44 -26.09
N LEU A 195 -29.45 0.24 -25.60
CA LEU A 195 -30.81 -0.30 -25.72
C LEU A 195 -31.85 0.68 -25.16
N ILE A 196 -31.67 1.12 -23.90
CA ILE A 196 -32.60 2.04 -23.23
C ILE A 196 -32.77 3.33 -24.03
N THR A 197 -31.70 3.84 -24.65
CA THR A 197 -31.76 5.04 -25.48
C THR A 197 -32.54 4.82 -26.78
N VAL A 198 -32.41 3.67 -27.43
CA VAL A 198 -33.17 3.33 -28.64
C VAL A 198 -34.65 3.18 -28.33
N MET A 199 -34.99 2.62 -27.17
CA MET A 199 -36.37 2.37 -26.75
C MET A 199 -37.09 3.58 -26.16
N LYS A 200 -36.45 4.75 -26.08
CA LYS A 200 -36.94 5.94 -25.35
C LYS A 200 -38.38 6.39 -25.71
N ASP A 201 -38.81 6.14 -26.95
CA ASP A 201 -40.12 6.58 -27.46
C ASP A 201 -41.18 5.47 -27.42
N VAL A 202 -40.80 4.23 -27.08
CA VAL A 202 -41.70 3.09 -26.89
C VAL A 202 -42.45 3.25 -25.57
N ALA A 203 -43.79 3.14 -25.59
CA ALA A 203 -44.66 3.50 -24.48
C ALA A 203 -44.22 2.92 -23.12
N ASP A 204 -43.97 1.61 -23.06
CA ASP A 204 -43.61 0.90 -21.83
C ASP A 204 -42.18 1.20 -21.34
N TRP A 205 -41.35 1.84 -22.17
CA TRP A 205 -39.96 2.18 -21.84
C TRP A 205 -39.77 3.63 -21.39
N LYS A 206 -40.76 4.51 -21.59
CA LYS A 206 -40.61 5.95 -21.34
C LYS A 206 -40.21 6.28 -19.91
N LEU A 207 -40.89 5.67 -18.93
CA LEU A 207 -40.61 5.89 -17.50
C LEU A 207 -39.23 5.33 -17.12
N PHE A 208 -38.90 4.13 -17.58
CA PHE A 208 -37.60 3.52 -17.33
C PHE A 208 -36.45 4.36 -17.93
N TYR A 209 -36.61 4.81 -19.18
CA TYR A 209 -35.67 5.71 -19.82
C TYR A 209 -35.47 6.99 -19.02
N ALA A 210 -36.55 7.63 -18.57
CA ALA A 210 -36.48 8.89 -17.83
C ALA A 210 -35.69 8.72 -16.53
N GLU A 211 -35.98 7.68 -15.74
CA GLU A 211 -35.28 7.43 -14.48
C GLU A 211 -33.79 7.13 -14.69
N ILE A 212 -33.45 6.23 -15.62
CA ILE A 212 -32.06 5.90 -15.94
C ILE A 212 -31.31 7.13 -16.48
N ASN A 213 -31.98 7.98 -17.26
CA ASN A 213 -31.39 9.21 -17.77
C ASN A 213 -31.02 10.20 -16.65
N GLU A 214 -31.82 10.29 -15.58
CA GLU A 214 -31.49 11.11 -14.40
C GLU A 214 -30.29 10.55 -13.64
N LEU A 215 -30.19 9.22 -13.48
CA LEU A 215 -28.99 8.59 -12.90
C LEU A 215 -27.73 8.90 -13.70
N VAL A 216 -27.81 8.84 -15.03
CA VAL A 216 -26.69 9.17 -15.92
C VAL A 216 -26.34 10.66 -15.87
N LYS A 217 -27.31 11.57 -15.71
CA LYS A 217 -27.04 13.00 -15.48
C LYS A 217 -26.33 13.21 -14.15
N ALA A 218 -26.80 12.60 -13.07
CA ALA A 218 -26.19 12.71 -11.75
C ALA A 218 -24.72 12.24 -11.78
N ALA A 219 -24.43 11.09 -12.40
CA ALA A 219 -23.06 10.56 -12.50
C ALA A 219 -22.12 11.42 -13.36
N LYS A 220 -22.64 12.22 -14.32
CA LYS A 220 -21.79 13.20 -15.02
C LYS A 220 -21.39 14.36 -14.13
N ASN A 221 -22.32 14.78 -13.28
CA ASN A 221 -22.15 15.95 -12.43
C ASN A 221 -21.30 15.63 -11.20
N SER A 222 -21.07 14.36 -10.87
CA SER A 222 -20.13 13.95 -9.81
C SER A 222 -18.65 14.08 -10.19
N ASN A 223 -18.32 14.30 -11.47
CA ASN A 223 -16.95 14.58 -11.93
C ASN A 223 -16.46 16.02 -11.66
N LEU A 224 -17.07 16.74 -10.71
CA LEU A 224 -16.54 18.02 -10.26
C LEU A 224 -15.29 17.77 -9.41
N PRO A 225 -14.21 18.56 -9.56
CA PRO A 225 -12.96 18.28 -8.88
C PRO A 225 -13.17 18.23 -7.36
N ASP A 226 -12.75 17.12 -6.73
CA ASP A 226 -12.47 17.09 -5.31
C ASP A 226 -11.53 18.26 -4.99
N ASN A 227 -11.96 19.15 -4.10
CA ASN A 227 -11.13 20.25 -3.64
C ASN A 227 -9.84 19.66 -3.02
N PRO A 228 -8.64 19.91 -3.57
CA PRO A 228 -7.41 19.18 -3.22
C PRO A 228 -6.82 19.58 -1.85
N GLY A 229 -7.66 20.09 -0.94
CA GLY A 229 -7.23 20.77 0.27
C GLY A 229 -7.11 19.92 1.54
N ASN A 230 -7.32 18.59 1.51
CA ASN A 230 -7.42 17.86 2.78
C ASN A 230 -6.85 16.44 2.87
N ASP A 231 -6.16 15.93 1.84
CA ASP A 231 -5.53 14.61 1.89
C ASP A 231 -4.01 14.72 1.68
N ASN A 232 -3.32 15.40 2.59
CA ASN A 232 -1.92 15.11 2.83
C ASN A 232 -1.82 14.22 4.07
N PRO A 233 -1.26 12.99 3.96
CA PRO A 233 -0.84 12.24 5.13
C PRO A 233 0.21 13.05 5.89
N PRO A 234 0.23 13.00 7.24
CA PRO A 234 1.31 13.61 8.00
C PRO A 234 2.66 13.02 7.55
N GLN A 235 3.56 13.92 7.12
CA GLN A 235 4.98 13.64 6.87
C GLN A 235 5.71 13.24 8.15
#